data_AF-A0A7J6WDF2-F1
#
_entry.id   AF-A0A7J6WDF2-F1
#
_cell.length_a   1.000
_cell.length_b   1.000
_cell.length_c   1.000
_cell.angle_alpha   90.00
_cell.angle_beta   90.00
_cell.angle_gamma   90.00
#
_symmetry.space_group_name_H-M   'P 1'
#
loop_
_entity.id
_entity.type
_entity.pdbx_description
1 polymer ?
#
loop_
_entity_poly.entity_id
_entity_poly.type
_entity_poly.pdbx_seq_one_letter_code
_entity_poly.pdbx_strand_id
1 'polypeptide(L)'
;MGRDKRLDYAASFENCYLFRLLYYAGTQYPIMGALRMSYPYRYELYKRINESPGNEKYLIIATFMEKPTVDDINDAFDGKPRNQEKKSSGIWGYLNSIFY
;
A
#
# COMPACT_ATOMS: atom_id res chain seq x y z
N MET A 1 -23.09 23.39 -18.06
CA MET A 1 -21.98 22.47 -17.71
C MET A 1 -22.58 21.11 -17.35
N GLY A 2 -22.40 20.10 -18.22
CA GLY A 2 -22.91 18.75 -18.02
C GLY A 2 -22.12 17.97 -16.96
N ARG A 3 -22.65 16.80 -16.59
CA ARG A 3 -22.07 15.89 -15.59
C ARG A 3 -20.63 15.49 -15.92
N ASP A 4 -20.36 15.16 -17.19
CA ASP A 4 -19.07 14.62 -17.63
C ASP A 4 -17.94 15.62 -17.42
N LYS A 5 -18.15 16.89 -17.81
CA LYS A 5 -17.16 17.97 -17.59
C LYS A 5 -16.84 18.21 -16.11
N ARG A 6 -17.77 17.90 -15.20
CA ARG A 6 -17.53 18.01 -13.75
C ARG A 6 -16.74 16.83 -13.21
N LEU A 7 -16.96 15.64 -13.77
CA LEU A 7 -16.18 14.44 -13.45
C LEU A 7 -14.74 14.58 -13.96
N ASP A 8 -14.54 15.07 -15.17
CA ASP A 8 -13.21 15.31 -15.75
C ASP A 8 -12.41 16.32 -14.91
N TYR A 9 -13.06 17.42 -14.49
CA TYR A 9 -12.44 18.41 -13.62
C TYR A 9 -12.06 17.80 -12.25
N ALA A 10 -12.94 17.01 -11.64
CA ALA A 10 -12.63 16.34 -10.37
C ALA A 10 -11.50 15.30 -10.50
N ALA A 11 -11.41 14.61 -11.65
CA ALA A 11 -10.35 13.64 -11.92
C ALA A 11 -8.98 14.29 -12.15
N SER A 12 -8.93 15.60 -12.45
CA SER A 12 -7.67 16.33 -12.63
C SER A 12 -6.93 16.62 -11.32
N PHE A 13 -7.57 16.40 -10.17
CA PHE A 13 -6.95 16.63 -8.87
C PHE A 13 -6.02 15.47 -8.49
N GLU A 14 -4.78 15.82 -8.15
CA GLU A 14 -3.82 14.89 -7.60
C GLU A 14 -3.91 14.82 -6.07
N ASN A 15 -3.68 13.63 -5.52
CA ASN A 15 -3.62 13.46 -4.07
C ASN A 15 -2.26 13.92 -3.55
N CYS A 16 -2.22 15.10 -2.94
CA CYS A 16 -0.98 15.65 -2.37
C CYS A 16 -0.56 14.96 -1.06
N TYR A 17 -1.50 14.35 -0.35
CA TYR A 17 -1.24 13.69 0.93
C TYR A 17 -2.23 12.56 1.16
N LEU A 18 -1.74 11.43 1.66
CA LEU A 18 -2.55 10.31 2.11
C LEU A 18 -1.99 9.79 3.43
N PHE A 19 -2.87 9.62 4.40
CA PHE A 19 -2.56 8.95 5.65
C PHE A 19 -3.68 7.96 5.97
N ARG A 20 -3.32 6.70 6.16
CA ARG A 20 -4.27 5.62 6.45
C ARG A 20 -3.73 4.73 7.56
N LEU A 21 -4.50 4.56 8.62
CA LEU A 21 -4.22 3.58 9.68
C LEU A 21 -4.52 2.17 9.17
N LEU A 22 -3.67 1.22 9.56
CA LEU A 22 -3.78 -0.19 9.21
C LEU A 22 -4.22 -0.98 10.44
N TYR A 23 -5.25 -1.79 10.25
CA TYR A 23 -5.85 -2.61 11.29
C TYR A 23 -5.71 -4.08 10.96
N TYR A 24 -5.59 -4.90 12.00
CA TYR A 24 -5.65 -6.35 11.84
C TYR A 24 -7.11 -6.78 11.67
N ALA A 25 -7.38 -7.59 10.64
CA ALA A 25 -8.72 -8.13 10.40
C ALA A 25 -9.07 -9.18 11.48
N GLY A 26 -10.31 -9.14 11.99
CA GLY A 26 -10.84 -10.20 12.87
C GLY A 26 -10.56 -10.03 14.37
N THR A 27 -9.95 -8.93 14.80
CA THR A 27 -9.82 -8.57 16.23
C THR A 27 -10.53 -7.25 16.52
N GLN A 28 -10.73 -6.90 17.80
CA GLN A 28 -11.22 -5.58 18.22
C GLN A 28 -10.14 -4.50 18.04
N TYR A 29 -9.65 -4.39 16.81
CA TYR A 29 -8.85 -3.32 16.21
C TYR A 29 -7.60 -2.83 16.97
N PRO A 30 -6.60 -3.69 17.24
CA PRO A 30 -5.25 -3.18 17.44
C PRO A 30 -4.76 -2.54 16.14
N ILE A 31 -4.43 -1.25 16.20
CA ILE A 31 -3.70 -0.55 15.13
C ILE A 31 -2.38 -1.28 14.94
N MET A 32 -2.09 -1.75 13.72
CA MET A 32 -0.85 -2.45 13.37
C MET A 32 0.21 -1.50 12.80
N GLY A 33 -0.23 -0.39 12.21
CA GLY A 33 0.68 0.51 11.51
C GLY A 33 -0.06 1.62 10.78
N ALA A 34 0.68 2.33 9.92
CA ALA A 34 0.15 3.41 9.11
C ALA A 34 0.80 3.44 7.73
N LEU A 35 0.02 3.78 6.71
CA LEU A 35 0.49 4.09 5.37
C LEU A 35 0.44 5.60 5.19
N ARG A 36 1.58 6.21 4.86
CA ARG A 36 1.71 7.64 4.58
C ARG A 36 2.16 7.84 3.13
N MET A 37 1.67 8.88 2.49
CA MET A 37 2.23 9.41 1.25
C MET A 37 2.14 10.94 1.31
N SER A 38 3.21 11.61 0.93
CA SER A 38 3.27 13.06 0.81
C SER A 38 3.85 13.37 -0.55
N TYR A 39 3.12 14.05 -1.42
CA TYR A 39 3.62 14.51 -2.70
C TYR A 39 4.82 15.45 -2.49
N PRO A 40 5.89 15.36 -3.29
CA PRO A 40 6.15 14.50 -4.45
C PRO A 40 6.80 13.14 -4.10
N TYR A 41 6.77 12.74 -2.84
CA TYR A 41 7.48 11.59 -2.30
C TYR A 41 6.69 10.28 -2.35
N ARG A 42 7.41 9.20 -2.03
CA ARG A 42 6.99 7.81 -2.08
C ARG A 42 5.98 7.49 -0.96
N TYR A 43 5.26 6.39 -1.12
CA TYR A 43 4.46 5.79 -0.06
C TYR A 43 5.40 5.16 0.98
N GLU A 44 5.15 5.43 2.25
CA GLU A 44 5.90 4.92 3.38
C GLU A 44 4.99 4.09 4.26
N LEU A 45 5.45 2.88 4.56
CA LEU A 45 4.74 1.95 5.43
C LEU A 45 5.40 1.93 6.80
N TYR A 46 4.61 2.23 7.82
CA TYR A 46 5.03 2.24 9.20
C TYR A 46 4.43 1.06 9.95
N LYS A 47 5.26 0.38 10.74
CA LYS A 47 4.84 -0.63 11.72
C LYS A 47 4.80 0.00 13.10
N ARG A 48 3.70 -0.21 13.81
CA ARG A 48 3.56 0.21 15.21
C ARG A 48 4.33 -0.77 16.11
N ILE A 49 5.08 -0.22 17.05
CA ILE A 49 5.79 -0.95 18.10
C ILE A 49 5.37 -0.35 19.45
N ASN A 50 4.94 -1.21 20.37
CA ASN A 50 4.67 -0.81 21.75
C ASN A 50 5.99 -0.85 22.52
N GLU A 51 6.47 0.31 22.96
CA GLU A 51 7.74 0.41 23.69
C GLU A 51 7.51 0.29 25.21
N SER A 52 6.46 0.93 25.71
CA SER A 52 6.02 0.85 27.11
C SER A 52 4.51 1.05 27.16
N PRO A 53 3.82 0.72 28.27
CA PRO A 53 2.39 1.01 28.37
C PRO A 53 2.14 2.50 28.15
N GLY A 54 1.34 2.85 27.14
CA GLY A 54 1.03 4.22 26.73
C GLY A 54 2.00 4.88 25.73
N ASN A 55 3.15 4.27 25.43
CA ASN A 55 4.10 4.78 24.45
C ASN A 55 4.15 3.89 23.20
N GLU A 56 3.79 4.49 22.07
CA GLU A 56 3.78 3.85 20.77
C GLU A 56 4.79 4.52 19.84
N LYS A 57 5.60 3.72 19.16
CA LYS A 57 6.51 4.17 18.11
C LYS A 57 6.10 3.62 16.76
N TYR A 58 6.32 4.40 15.72
CA TYR A 58 6.07 4.01 14.33
C TYR A 58 7.41 3.94 13.61
N LEU A 59 7.82 2.74 13.21
CA LEU A 59 9.06 2.52 12.45
C LEU A 59 8.75 2.28 10.99
N ILE A 60 9.53 2.88 10.09
CA ILE A 60 9.43 2.64 8.65
C ILE A 60 9.91 1.23 8.36
N ILE A 61 9.05 0.42 7.73
CA ILE A 61 9.39 -0.95 7.33
C ILE A 61 9.57 -1.09 5.81
N ALA A 62 8.89 -0.26 5.02
CA ALA A 62 8.99 -0.30 3.56
C ALA A 62 8.67 1.05 2.93
N THR A 63 9.20 1.27 1.73
CA THR A 63 8.86 2.40 0.87
C THR A 63 8.45 1.92 -0.52
N PHE A 64 7.45 2.56 -1.12
CA PHE A 64 6.88 2.20 -2.41
C PHE A 64 6.75 3.42 -3.32
N MET A 65 7.14 3.30 -4.58
CA MET A 65 7.00 4.38 -5.57
C MET A 65 5.54 4.66 -5.92
N GLU A 66 4.74 3.60 -5.96
CA GLU A 66 3.31 3.62 -6.28
C GLU A 66 2.51 3.15 -5.08
N LYS A 67 1.19 3.35 -5.15
CA LYS A 67 0.28 2.93 -4.07
C LYS A 67 0.37 1.41 -3.89
N PRO A 68 0.79 0.92 -2.70
CA PRO A 68 0.95 -0.52 -2.48
C PRO A 68 -0.39 -1.23 -2.42
N THR A 69 -0.40 -2.50 -2.84
CA THR A 69 -1.56 -3.39 -2.70
C THR A 69 -1.63 -3.97 -1.29
N VAL A 70 -2.74 -4.65 -0.95
CA VAL A 70 -2.91 -5.32 0.35
C VAL A 70 -1.84 -6.40 0.53
N ASP A 71 -1.50 -7.14 -0.52
CA ASP A 71 -0.49 -8.19 -0.48
C ASP A 71 0.91 -7.60 -0.25
N ASP A 72 1.26 -6.50 -0.92
CA ASP A 72 2.54 -5.80 -0.71
C ASP A 72 2.72 -5.34 0.75
N ILE A 73 1.62 -4.86 1.36
CA ILE A 73 1.60 -4.43 2.76
C ILE A 73 1.82 -5.64 3.67
N ASN A 74 1.07 -6.72 3.47
CA ASN A 74 1.17 -7.94 4.28
C ASN A 74 2.57 -8.57 4.19
N ASP A 75 3.13 -8.67 2.98
CA ASP A 75 4.48 -9.20 2.76
C ASP A 75 5.54 -8.38 3.49
N ALA A 76 5.39 -7.04 3.52
CA ALA A 76 6.27 -6.17 4.28
C ALA A 76 6.14 -6.35 5.80
N PHE A 77 4.94 -6.66 6.31
CA PHE A 77 4.74 -6.96 7.74
C PHE A 77 5.30 -8.33 8.14
N ASP A 78 5.21 -9.33 7.25
CA ASP A 78 5.73 -10.68 7.41
C ASP A 78 7.27 -10.73 7.34
N GLY A 79 7.91 -9.67 6.86
CA GLY A 79 9.38 -9.61 6.70
C GLY A 79 9.89 -10.53 5.57
N LYS A 80 9.02 -10.96 4.66
CA LYS A 80 9.44 -11.75 3.49
C LYS A 80 10.30 -10.84 2.60
N PRO A 81 11.49 -11.29 2.15
CA PRO A 81 12.21 -10.54 1.14
C PRO A 81 11.30 -10.42 -0.08
N ARG A 82 11.12 -9.18 -0.55
CA ARG A 82 10.35 -8.88 -1.76
C ARG A 82 10.95 -9.72 -2.89
N ASN A 83 10.33 -10.86 -3.20
CA ASN A 83 10.78 -11.69 -4.31
C ASN A 83 10.51 -10.86 -5.56
N GLN A 84 11.56 -10.21 -6.08
CA GLN A 84 11.50 -9.36 -7.26
C GLN A 84 11.10 -10.13 -8.54
N GLU A 85 10.86 -11.44 -8.42
CA GLU A 85 10.43 -12.33 -9.49
C GLU A 85 8.94 -12.25 -9.85
N LYS A 86 8.08 -11.59 -9.04
CA LYS A 86 6.68 -11.35 -9.45
C LYS A 86 6.50 -10.15 -10.39
N LYS A 87 7.52 -9.85 -11.21
CA LYS A 87 7.39 -9.05 -12.44
C LYS A 87 7.32 -9.99 -13.65
N SER A 88 6.19 -10.66 -13.84
CA SER A 88 5.71 -11.06 -15.19
C SER A 88 4.36 -11.79 -15.12
N SER A 89 3.30 -11.09 -14.72
CA SER A 89 1.93 -11.54 -15.02
C SER A 89 1.25 -10.57 -15.99
N GLY A 90 2.00 -10.16 -17.01
CA GLY A 90 1.45 -9.57 -18.24
C GLY A 90 1.56 -10.60 -19.37
N ILE A 91 0.43 -10.92 -20.01
CA ILE A 91 0.21 -11.59 -21.31
C ILE A 91 0.90 -12.98 -21.53
N TRP A 92 2.15 -13.17 -21.11
CA TRP A 92 2.95 -14.38 -21.26
C TRP A 92 2.50 -15.57 -20.40
N GLY A 93 1.80 -15.35 -19.28
CA GLY A 93 1.22 -16.43 -18.49
C GLY A 93 0.12 -17.21 -19.22
N TYR A 94 -0.56 -16.58 -20.19
CA TYR A 94 -1.64 -17.19 -20.98
C TYR A 94 -1.12 -18.07 -22.13
N LEU A 95 0.12 -17.87 -22.59
CA LEU A 95 0.67 -18.64 -23.72
C LEU A 95 1.27 -19.98 -23.28
N ASN A 96 1.73 -20.10 -22.03
CA ASN A 96 2.28 -21.35 -21.49
C ASN A 96 1.23 -22.43 -21.20
N SER A 97 -0.08 -22.11 -21.15
CA SER A 97 -1.15 -23.10 -20.98
C SER A 97 -1.66 -23.69 -22.29
N ILE A 98 -1.18 -23.22 -23.44
CA ILE A 98 -1.63 -23.67 -24.78
C ILE A 98 -0.63 -24.66 -25.41
N PHE A 99 0.60 -24.72 -24.89
CA PHE A 99 1.66 -25.60 -25.41
C PHE A 99 1.95 -26.83 -24.53
N TYR A 100 1.00 -27.25 -23.68
CA TYR A 100 1.01 -28.55 -23.00
C TYR A 100 -0.20 -29.38 -23.40
#